data_AF-A0A117QJ96-F1
#
_entry.id   AF-A0A117QJ96-F1
#
_cell.length_a   1.000
_cell.length_b   1.000
_cell.length_c   1.000
_cell.angle_alpha   90.00
_cell.angle_beta   90.00
_cell.angle_gamma   90.00
#
_symmetry.space_group_name_H-M   'P 1'
#
loop_
_entity.id
_entity.type
_entity.pdbx_description
1 polymer ?
#
loop_
_entity_poly.entity_id
_entity_poly.type
_entity_poly.pdbx_seq_one_letter_code
_entity_poly.pdbx_strand_id
1 'polypeptide(L)'
;MTRADTVAAARIPDTIQPGGVESENHPWRIRLVKHPERFESSFFQAAKRTAHKILDEIDDADLPYGPRPVAPAHWEMHHGGSLWVKTTSGWRMYRARAGIEWSMQFCAEPSKIDRLRQDAATLVAGFPETLPALAELGYEEAEELLRTPITDADGVEAWTDSLFNACVPMSRGDHQGILPKVPGEHHYPWPVKGADFFRYDDFQLWVTLPDGTHGAVAPVDRRGSGDGHVRLVLASEGSQAADALAEAQDRGLMAVLPPNSSAALQAFAHQIESGQRTASGPPATRRAHAHGNGRDSRAR
;
A
#
# COMPACT_ATOMS: atom_id res chain seq x y z
N MET A 1 -3.71 -50.31 8.03
CA MET A 1 -2.54 -49.76 7.32
C MET A 1 -3.06 -48.80 6.27
N THR A 2 -3.13 -47.51 6.60
CA THR A 2 -3.74 -46.47 5.76
C THR A 2 -2.60 -45.64 5.18
N ARG A 3 -2.49 -45.61 3.85
CA ARG A 3 -1.49 -44.81 3.13
C ARG A 3 -1.85 -43.33 3.26
N ALA A 4 -0.84 -42.53 3.62
CA ALA A 4 -0.89 -41.09 3.62
C ALA A 4 -0.86 -40.58 2.17
N ASP A 5 -1.92 -39.90 1.75
CA ASP A 5 -1.95 -39.19 0.48
C ASP A 5 -1.19 -37.87 0.60
N THR A 6 -0.23 -37.75 -0.30
CA THR A 6 0.73 -36.68 -0.49
C THR A 6 0.03 -35.35 -0.80
N VAL A 7 0.20 -34.35 0.07
CA VAL A 7 -0.21 -32.96 -0.19
C VAL A 7 0.66 -32.41 -1.32
N ALA A 8 0.06 -32.15 -2.48
CA ALA A 8 0.73 -31.46 -3.57
C ALA A 8 1.15 -30.06 -3.10
N ALA A 9 2.46 -29.81 -3.07
CA ALA A 9 3.03 -28.51 -2.75
C ALA A 9 2.54 -27.48 -3.78
N ALA A 10 1.81 -26.46 -3.32
CA ALA A 10 1.47 -25.33 -4.15
C ALA A 10 2.75 -24.69 -4.69
N ARG A 11 2.84 -24.58 -6.02
CA ARG A 11 3.98 -24.00 -6.73
C ARG A 11 4.07 -22.52 -6.36
N ILE A 12 5.24 -22.10 -5.89
CA ILE A 12 5.58 -20.69 -5.67
C ILE A 12 5.60 -20.01 -7.05
N PRO A 13 4.97 -18.83 -7.23
CA PRO A 13 5.10 -18.06 -8.46
C PRO A 13 6.56 -17.74 -8.76
N ASP A 14 6.97 -17.78 -10.03
CA ASP A 14 8.36 -17.53 -10.45
C ASP A 14 8.88 -16.11 -10.11
N THR A 15 7.98 -15.22 -9.68
CA THR A 15 8.27 -13.85 -9.21
C THR A 15 8.76 -13.77 -7.76
N ILE A 16 8.67 -14.87 -6.99
CA ILE A 16 9.07 -14.91 -5.57
C ILE A 16 10.26 -15.85 -5.42
N GLN A 17 11.46 -15.28 -5.34
CA GLN A 17 12.68 -16.01 -5.02
C GLN A 17 12.74 -16.28 -3.51
N PRO A 18 12.76 -17.56 -3.05
CA PRO A 18 12.90 -17.87 -1.63
C PRO A 18 14.22 -17.29 -1.10
N GLY A 19 14.16 -16.40 -0.09
CA GLY A 19 15.34 -15.84 0.57
C GLY A 19 15.96 -16.78 1.61
N GLY A 20 15.36 -17.96 1.80
CA GLY A 20 15.66 -18.93 2.84
C GLY A 20 14.38 -19.29 3.62
N VAL A 21 14.39 -20.45 4.28
CA VAL A 21 13.43 -20.78 5.33
C VAL A 21 14.24 -20.74 6.62
N GLU A 22 14.03 -19.74 7.47
CA GLU A 22 14.48 -19.84 8.85
C GLU A 22 13.41 -20.58 9.64
N SER A 23 13.82 -21.70 10.23
CA SER A 23 13.04 -22.46 11.20
C SER A 23 13.94 -22.70 12.39
N GLU A 24 14.04 -21.73 13.27
CA GLU A 24 14.34 -22.04 14.67
C GLU A 24 13.02 -22.30 15.41
N ASN A 25 13.06 -22.89 16.61
CA ASN A 25 11.99 -23.62 17.30
C ASN A 25 10.68 -22.83 17.60
N HIS A 26 10.02 -22.29 16.58
CA HIS A 26 8.89 -21.39 16.68
C HIS A 26 7.64 -22.03 16.03
N PRO A 27 6.43 -21.77 16.56
CA PRO A 27 5.20 -22.35 16.06
C PRO A 27 4.70 -21.78 14.71
N TRP A 28 5.51 -20.96 14.02
CA TRP A 28 5.14 -20.27 12.78
C TRP A 28 6.23 -20.36 11.69
N ARG A 29 5.83 -20.16 10.42
CA ARG A 29 6.73 -20.05 9.25
C ARG A 29 6.50 -18.70 8.57
N ILE A 30 7.34 -17.69 8.86
CA ILE A 30 7.44 -16.48 8.03
C ILE A 30 8.44 -16.80 6.94
N ARG A 31 8.05 -16.66 5.66
CA ARG A 31 9.02 -16.78 4.57
C ARG A 31 9.64 -15.42 4.38
N LEU A 32 10.93 -15.28 4.71
CA LEU A 32 11.74 -14.16 4.24
C LEU A 32 11.90 -14.34 2.73
N VAL A 33 11.12 -13.61 1.95
CA VAL A 33 11.19 -13.65 0.49
C VAL A 33 12.06 -12.50 0.00
N LYS A 34 12.96 -12.80 -0.94
CA LYS A 34 13.71 -11.76 -1.62
C LYS A 34 12.73 -10.87 -2.38
N HIS A 35 12.96 -9.57 -2.29
CA HIS A 35 12.27 -8.56 -3.10
C HIS A 35 12.39 -8.98 -4.59
N PRO A 36 11.32 -8.99 -5.40
CA PRO A 36 11.49 -8.82 -6.84
C PRO A 36 12.18 -7.47 -7.01
N GLU A 37 13.39 -7.38 -7.57
CA GLU A 37 14.22 -6.15 -7.58
C GLU A 37 13.37 -4.87 -7.69
N ARG A 38 13.56 -3.92 -6.77
CA ARG A 38 12.72 -2.72 -6.69
C ARG A 38 12.79 -1.96 -8.02
N PHE A 39 11.74 -2.10 -8.82
CA PHE A 39 11.58 -1.37 -10.06
C PHE A 39 10.78 -0.11 -9.76
N GLU A 40 11.36 1.06 -10.06
CA GLU A 40 10.61 2.31 -10.05
C GLU A 40 9.86 2.41 -11.38
N SER A 41 8.54 2.49 -11.34
CA SER A 41 7.72 2.72 -12.53
C SER A 41 8.11 4.04 -13.21
N SER A 42 7.78 4.17 -14.50
CA SER A 42 7.98 5.43 -15.21
C SER A 42 7.25 6.61 -14.54
N PHE A 43 6.06 6.36 -13.98
CA PHE A 43 5.29 7.34 -13.22
C PHE A 43 6.06 7.82 -11.99
N PHE A 44 6.59 6.90 -11.18
CA PHE A 44 7.32 7.26 -9.97
C PHE A 44 8.64 7.97 -10.28
N GLN A 45 9.35 7.55 -11.32
CA GLN A 45 10.56 8.24 -11.76
C GLN A 45 10.26 9.68 -12.22
N ALA A 46 9.17 9.88 -12.97
CA ALA A 46 8.74 11.21 -13.38
C ALA A 46 8.36 12.07 -12.17
N ALA A 47 7.54 11.53 -11.25
CA ALA A 47 7.17 12.20 -10.01
C ALA A 47 8.40 12.59 -9.17
N LYS A 48 9.36 11.69 -8.97
CA LYS A 48 10.60 11.96 -8.21
C LYS A 48 11.44 13.05 -8.85
N ARG A 49 11.60 13.05 -10.18
CA ARG A 49 12.34 14.11 -10.87
C ARG A 49 11.67 15.47 -10.69
N THR A 50 10.36 15.52 -10.85
CA THR A 50 9.57 16.75 -10.70
C THR A 50 9.58 17.26 -9.26
N ALA A 51 9.39 16.38 -8.27
CA ALA A 51 9.42 16.75 -6.86
C ALA A 51 10.77 17.36 -6.45
N HIS A 52 11.90 16.83 -6.94
CA HIS A 52 13.21 17.46 -6.70
C HIS A 52 13.29 18.87 -7.30
N LYS A 53 12.83 19.08 -8.54
CA LYS A 53 12.81 20.41 -9.14
C LYS A 53 11.91 21.39 -8.37
N ILE A 54 10.75 20.93 -7.89
CA ILE A 54 9.87 21.72 -7.02
C ILE A 54 10.63 22.11 -5.74
N LEU A 55 11.32 21.17 -5.09
CA LEU A 55 12.08 21.43 -3.88
C LEU A 55 13.28 22.36 -4.11
N ASP A 56 13.86 22.37 -5.30
CA ASP A 56 14.92 23.31 -5.69
C ASP A 56 14.40 24.75 -5.87
N GLU A 57 13.10 24.92 -6.18
CA GLU A 57 12.44 26.23 -6.28
C GLU A 57 11.84 26.73 -4.96
N ILE A 58 11.68 25.86 -3.96
CA ILE A 58 11.09 26.21 -2.66
C ILE A 58 12.13 26.84 -1.74
N ASP A 59 11.78 27.98 -1.15
CA ASP A 59 12.53 28.58 -0.03
C ASP A 59 12.51 27.66 1.19
N ASP A 60 13.61 27.59 1.92
CA ASP A 60 13.74 26.70 3.08
C ASP A 60 12.67 26.94 4.18
N ALA A 61 12.15 28.17 4.28
CA ALA A 61 11.08 28.53 5.20
C ALA A 61 9.71 27.91 4.84
N ASP A 62 9.53 27.49 3.59
CA ASP A 62 8.29 26.92 3.04
C ASP A 62 8.38 25.40 2.82
N LEU A 63 9.48 24.77 3.23
CA LEU A 63 9.63 23.32 3.13
C LEU A 63 8.63 22.58 4.05
N PRO A 64 7.93 21.56 3.54
CA PRO A 64 6.81 20.94 4.26
C PRO A 64 7.21 20.11 5.49
N TYR A 65 8.43 19.54 5.51
CA TYR A 65 8.87 18.59 6.54
C TYR A 65 10.22 18.96 7.16
N GLY A 66 10.39 20.25 7.48
CA GLY A 66 11.59 20.74 8.16
C GLY A 66 12.70 21.15 7.19
N PRO A 67 13.92 21.36 7.71
CA PRO A 67 15.00 21.94 6.93
C PRO A 67 15.45 20.99 5.82
N ARG A 68 15.98 21.59 4.75
CA ARG A 68 16.58 20.84 3.64
C ARG A 68 17.67 19.89 4.15
N PRO A 69 17.65 18.60 3.75
CA PRO A 69 18.73 17.67 4.07
C PRO A 69 20.07 18.17 3.56
N VAL A 70 21.11 18.05 4.38
CA VAL A 70 22.49 18.36 4.02
C VAL A 70 23.27 17.05 3.86
N ALA A 71 24.11 16.99 2.83
CA ALA A 71 24.88 15.78 2.52
C ALA A 71 25.62 15.23 3.77
N PRO A 72 25.62 13.90 3.99
CA PRO A 72 25.16 12.84 3.07
C PRO A 72 23.65 12.54 3.12
N ALA A 73 22.88 13.27 3.94
CA ALA A 73 21.43 13.13 3.96
C ALA A 73 20.82 13.64 2.63
N HIS A 74 19.69 13.07 2.25
CA HIS A 74 18.93 13.42 1.06
C HIS A 74 17.44 13.31 1.35
N TRP A 75 16.62 13.86 0.47
CA TRP A 75 15.18 13.67 0.51
C TRP A 75 14.84 12.23 0.14
N GLU A 76 14.02 11.58 0.96
CA GLU A 76 13.40 10.30 0.65
C GLU A 76 11.97 10.54 0.18
N MET A 77 11.63 10.05 -1.02
CA MET A 77 10.35 10.30 -1.67
C MET A 77 9.35 9.20 -1.27
N HIS A 78 8.55 9.47 -0.26
CA HIS A 78 7.59 8.53 0.30
C HIS A 78 6.25 8.55 -0.45
N HIS A 79 5.57 7.41 -0.51
CA HIS A 79 4.23 7.24 -1.06
C HIS A 79 3.18 7.58 -0.02
N GLY A 80 2.38 8.64 -0.20
CA GLY A 80 1.43 8.97 0.87
C GLY A 80 0.55 10.20 0.73
N GLY A 81 0.18 10.64 -0.46
CA GLY A 81 -0.76 11.75 -0.69
C GLY A 81 -0.12 13.14 -0.66
N SER A 82 0.88 13.40 -1.50
CA SER A 82 1.43 14.76 -1.71
C SER A 82 0.74 15.51 -2.84
N LEU A 83 -0.04 16.53 -2.51
CA LEU A 83 -0.71 17.39 -3.50
C LEU A 83 0.08 18.69 -3.65
N TRP A 84 0.92 18.75 -4.68
CA TRP A 84 1.71 19.93 -5.01
C TRP A 84 0.91 20.91 -5.87
N VAL A 85 0.85 22.18 -5.45
CA VAL A 85 0.21 23.26 -6.20
C VAL A 85 1.13 24.47 -6.32
N LYS A 86 1.04 25.17 -7.45
CA LYS A 86 1.75 26.42 -7.69
C LYS A 86 0.88 27.60 -7.28
N THR A 87 1.40 28.44 -6.40
CA THR A 87 0.83 29.74 -6.03
C THR A 87 1.68 30.87 -6.58
N THR A 88 1.14 32.09 -6.52
CA THR A 88 1.89 33.33 -6.85
C THR A 88 3.10 33.54 -5.94
N SER A 89 3.09 33.00 -4.73
CA SER A 89 4.20 33.04 -3.77
C SER A 89 5.16 31.85 -3.84
N GLY A 90 4.94 30.88 -4.74
CA GLY A 90 5.78 29.68 -4.82
C GLY A 90 4.97 28.38 -4.74
N TRP A 91 5.68 27.26 -4.66
CA TRP A 91 5.06 25.94 -4.51
C TRP A 91 4.57 25.73 -3.08
N ARG A 92 3.46 24.99 -2.95
CA ARG A 92 2.93 24.52 -1.67
C ARG A 92 2.53 23.06 -1.80
N MET A 93 2.78 22.29 -0.74
CA MET A 93 2.31 20.92 -0.63
C MET A 93 1.13 20.85 0.34
N TYR A 94 0.06 20.22 -0.10
CA TYR A 94 -1.07 19.83 0.74
C TYR A 94 -1.06 18.31 0.92
N ARG A 95 -1.61 17.85 2.05
CA ARG A 95 -1.84 16.43 2.27
C ARG A 95 -3.21 16.05 1.73
N ALA A 96 -3.27 14.99 0.94
CA ALA A 96 -4.54 14.40 0.54
C ALA A 96 -5.29 13.89 1.78
N ARG A 97 -6.62 13.76 1.66
CA ARG A 97 -7.47 13.17 2.71
C ARG A 97 -6.97 11.78 3.14
N ALA A 98 -6.52 10.99 2.16
CA ALA A 98 -5.82 9.74 2.35
C ALA A 98 -4.74 9.62 1.26
N GLY A 99 -3.59 9.09 1.65
CA GLY A 99 -2.51 8.75 0.74
C GLY A 99 -2.37 7.24 0.59
N ILE A 100 -1.99 6.78 -0.59
CA ILE A 100 -1.74 5.38 -0.86
C ILE A 100 -0.26 5.11 -0.58
N GLU A 101 0.00 4.41 0.53
CA GLU A 101 1.26 3.70 0.75
C GLU A 101 1.45 2.65 -0.35
N TRP A 102 2.66 2.45 -0.87
CA TRP A 102 2.89 1.63 -2.06
C TRP A 102 2.30 0.22 -1.93
N SER A 103 2.47 -0.43 -0.77
CA SER A 103 1.93 -1.79 -0.55
C SER A 103 0.40 -1.84 -0.47
N MET A 104 -0.26 -0.72 -0.18
CA MET A 104 -1.72 -0.65 -0.04
C MET A 104 -2.44 -0.60 -1.38
N GLN A 105 -1.74 -0.30 -2.48
CA GLN A 105 -2.35 -0.28 -3.82
C GLN A 105 -3.01 -1.62 -4.17
N PHE A 106 -2.47 -2.74 -3.69
CA PHE A 106 -2.95 -4.08 -4.02
C PHE A 106 -4.31 -4.43 -3.41
N CYS A 107 -4.70 -3.71 -2.35
CA CYS A 107 -6.03 -3.81 -1.77
C CYS A 107 -6.94 -2.62 -2.12
N ALA A 108 -6.45 -1.66 -2.90
CA ALA A 108 -7.18 -0.43 -3.18
C ALA A 108 -8.32 -0.65 -4.18
N GLU A 109 -9.49 -0.12 -3.84
CA GLU A 109 -10.66 -0.16 -4.70
C GLU A 109 -10.62 1.01 -5.71
N PRO A 110 -10.62 0.76 -7.03
CA PRO A 110 -10.48 1.82 -8.04
C PRO A 110 -11.48 2.96 -7.87
N SER A 111 -12.74 2.65 -7.54
CA SER A 111 -13.78 3.65 -7.33
C SER A 111 -13.51 4.61 -6.16
N LYS A 112 -12.78 4.15 -5.13
CA LYS A 112 -12.40 4.95 -3.97
C LYS A 112 -11.13 5.76 -4.27
N ILE A 113 -10.20 5.20 -5.05
CA ILE A 113 -9.03 5.94 -5.53
C ILE A 113 -9.42 7.04 -6.52
N ASP A 114 -10.38 6.79 -7.40
CA ASP A 114 -10.90 7.82 -8.30
C ASP A 114 -11.47 9.02 -7.54
N ARG A 115 -12.07 8.83 -6.36
CA ARG A 115 -12.50 9.96 -5.50
C ARG A 115 -11.32 10.78 -4.99
N LEU A 116 -10.20 10.14 -4.63
CA LEU A 116 -8.98 10.86 -4.26
C LEU A 116 -8.42 11.64 -5.45
N ARG A 117 -8.46 11.09 -6.66
CA ARG A 117 -8.13 11.81 -7.90
C ARG A 117 -9.05 13.01 -8.12
N GLN A 118 -10.36 12.86 -7.94
CA GLN A 118 -11.32 13.96 -8.09
C GLN A 118 -11.08 15.09 -7.07
N ASP A 119 -10.78 14.74 -5.82
CA ASP A 119 -10.39 15.71 -4.78
C ASP A 119 -9.12 16.47 -5.22
N ALA A 120 -8.09 15.76 -5.70
CA ALA A 120 -6.87 16.36 -6.21
C ALA A 120 -7.11 17.26 -7.43
N ALA A 121 -7.93 16.83 -8.38
CA ALA A 121 -8.31 17.63 -9.56
C ALA A 121 -9.05 18.90 -9.16
N THR A 122 -9.93 18.82 -8.16
CA THR A 122 -10.63 19.99 -7.60
C THR A 122 -9.65 20.97 -6.97
N LEU A 123 -8.68 20.47 -6.18
CA LEU A 123 -7.64 21.30 -5.59
C LEU A 123 -6.80 21.99 -6.68
N VAL A 124 -6.27 21.24 -7.64
CA VAL A 124 -5.42 21.77 -8.72
C VAL A 124 -6.17 22.81 -9.57
N ALA A 125 -7.46 22.60 -9.84
CA ALA A 125 -8.29 23.59 -10.55
C ALA A 125 -8.41 24.93 -9.80
N GLY A 126 -8.29 24.92 -8.46
CA GLY A 126 -8.22 26.13 -7.64
C GLY A 126 -6.91 26.91 -7.74
N PHE A 127 -5.86 26.32 -8.32
CA PHE A 127 -4.53 26.93 -8.50
C PHE A 127 -4.10 26.89 -9.97
N PRO A 128 -4.58 27.81 -10.82
CA PRO A 128 -4.44 27.75 -12.27
C PRO A 128 -2.99 27.69 -12.80
N GLU A 129 -2.01 28.17 -12.03
CA GLU A 129 -0.59 28.12 -12.39
C GLU A 129 0.02 26.71 -12.25
N THR A 130 -0.66 25.78 -11.58
CA THR A 130 -0.10 24.46 -11.24
C THR A 130 0.20 23.62 -12.46
N LEU A 131 -0.78 23.42 -13.36
CA LEU A 131 -0.58 22.58 -14.54
C LEU A 131 0.47 23.15 -15.51
N PRO A 132 0.46 24.46 -15.85
CA PRO A 132 1.53 25.06 -16.63
C PRO A 132 2.90 24.89 -15.99
N ALA A 133 3.04 25.15 -14.69
CA ALA A 133 4.32 25.02 -14.00
C ALA A 133 4.81 23.56 -13.97
N LEU A 134 3.92 22.59 -13.75
CA LEU A 134 4.27 21.17 -13.82
C LEU A 134 4.76 20.76 -15.23
N ALA A 135 4.13 21.27 -16.29
CA ALA A 135 4.56 21.04 -17.66
C ALA A 135 5.94 21.66 -17.94
N GLU A 136 6.23 22.87 -17.46
CA GLU A 136 7.55 23.51 -17.56
C GLU A 136 8.64 22.70 -16.84
N LEU A 137 8.29 22.03 -15.73
CA LEU A 137 9.18 21.10 -15.03
C LEU A 137 9.30 19.73 -15.74
N GLY A 138 8.57 19.50 -16.83
CA GLY A 138 8.59 18.26 -17.61
C GLY A 138 7.71 17.14 -17.05
N TYR A 139 6.68 17.47 -16.25
CA TYR A 139 5.67 16.52 -15.79
C TYR A 139 4.43 16.59 -16.68
N GLU A 140 4.60 16.12 -17.92
CA GLU A 140 3.63 16.31 -19.02
C GLU A 140 2.31 15.55 -18.80
N GLU A 141 2.35 14.43 -18.09
CA GLU A 141 1.18 13.56 -17.84
C GLU A 141 0.25 14.09 -16.74
N ALA A 142 0.59 15.21 -16.09
CA ALA A 142 -0.14 15.76 -14.96
C ALA A 142 -1.63 15.97 -15.24
N GLU A 143 -1.94 16.57 -16.39
CA GLU A 143 -3.31 16.89 -16.77
C GLU A 143 -4.12 15.64 -17.12
N GLU A 144 -3.50 14.66 -17.78
CA GLU A 144 -4.13 13.38 -18.09
C GLU A 144 -4.43 12.57 -16.83
N LEU A 145 -3.46 12.45 -15.92
CA LEU A 145 -3.64 11.78 -14.62
C LEU A 145 -4.80 12.35 -13.80
N LEU A 146 -5.02 13.67 -13.86
CA LEU A 146 -6.13 14.32 -13.14
C LEU A 146 -7.46 14.20 -13.87
N ARG A 147 -7.50 13.90 -15.18
CA ARG A 147 -8.75 13.83 -15.96
C ARG A 147 -9.24 12.41 -16.19
N THR A 148 -8.33 11.45 -16.28
CA THR A 148 -8.65 10.06 -16.61
C THR A 148 -9.25 9.35 -15.39
N PRO A 149 -10.49 8.83 -15.48
CA PRO A 149 -11.09 8.08 -14.39
C PRO A 149 -10.29 6.82 -14.06
N ILE A 150 -10.18 6.49 -12.78
CA ILE A 150 -9.50 5.29 -12.29
C ILE A 150 -10.53 4.16 -12.16
N THR A 151 -10.46 3.17 -13.06
CA THR A 151 -11.45 2.08 -13.16
C THR A 151 -10.90 0.70 -12.87
N ASP A 152 -9.58 0.54 -12.81
CA ASP A 152 -8.90 -0.74 -12.67
C ASP A 152 -7.59 -0.62 -11.86
N ALA A 153 -6.88 -1.74 -11.72
CA ALA A 153 -5.64 -1.83 -10.96
C ALA A 153 -4.49 -1.03 -11.60
N ASP A 154 -4.44 -0.95 -12.94
CA ASP A 154 -3.37 -0.23 -13.63
C ASP A 154 -3.52 1.29 -13.42
N GLY A 155 -4.77 1.80 -13.41
CA GLY A 155 -5.05 3.19 -13.01
C GLY A 155 -4.72 3.47 -11.53
N VAL A 156 -4.92 2.50 -10.64
CA VAL A 156 -4.52 2.61 -9.23
C VAL A 156 -2.99 2.67 -9.10
N GLU A 157 -2.26 1.83 -9.84
CA GLU A 157 -0.79 1.82 -9.86
C GLU A 157 -0.25 3.17 -10.37
N ALA A 158 -0.76 3.64 -11.51
CA ALA A 158 -0.37 4.94 -12.08
C ALA A 158 -0.64 6.10 -11.09
N TRP A 159 -1.79 6.10 -10.42
CA TRP A 159 -2.10 7.12 -9.40
C TRP A 159 -1.20 7.01 -8.17
N THR A 160 -0.96 5.78 -7.67
CA THR A 160 -0.10 5.52 -6.51
C THR A 160 1.29 6.10 -6.73
N ASP A 161 1.84 5.92 -7.93
CA ASP A 161 3.17 6.38 -8.30
C ASP A 161 3.22 7.81 -8.85
N SER A 162 2.07 8.46 -9.05
CA SER A 162 2.00 9.85 -9.54
C SER A 162 2.45 10.86 -8.49
N LEU A 163 2.85 12.06 -8.94
CA LEU A 163 3.21 13.17 -8.06
C LEU A 163 2.06 13.60 -7.12
N PHE A 164 0.81 13.31 -7.49
CA PHE A 164 -0.40 13.63 -6.71
C PHE A 164 -0.62 12.66 -5.54
N ASN A 165 0.20 11.61 -5.42
CA ASN A 165 0.20 10.69 -4.29
C ASN A 165 1.61 10.44 -3.74
N ALA A 166 2.55 10.11 -4.61
CA ALA A 166 3.93 9.84 -4.25
C ALA A 166 4.77 11.11 -4.17
N CYS A 167 5.94 11.00 -3.56
CA CYS A 167 6.90 12.09 -3.35
C CYS A 167 6.47 13.08 -2.27
N VAL A 168 5.96 12.53 -1.17
CA VAL A 168 6.00 13.19 0.14
C VAL A 168 7.47 13.27 0.55
N PRO A 169 8.10 14.46 0.61
CA PRO A 169 9.54 14.56 0.80
C PRO A 169 9.85 14.47 2.29
N MET A 170 10.58 13.43 2.69
CA MET A 170 10.88 13.15 4.09
C MET A 170 12.39 13.07 4.31
N SER A 171 12.83 13.41 5.52
CA SER A 171 14.17 13.03 5.98
C SER A 171 14.20 11.53 6.27
N ARG A 172 15.39 10.91 6.28
CA ARG A 172 15.54 9.51 6.71
C ARG A 172 15.00 9.25 8.13
N GLY A 173 15.09 10.25 9.01
CA GLY A 173 14.56 10.15 10.37
C GLY A 173 13.04 10.06 10.40
N ASP A 174 12.38 10.75 9.46
CA ASP A 174 10.93 10.76 9.31
C ASP A 174 10.42 9.61 8.43
N HIS A 175 11.25 9.03 7.56
CA HIS A 175 10.90 7.93 6.66
C HIS A 175 11.40 6.56 7.16
N GLN A 176 11.23 6.27 8.46
CA GLN A 176 11.58 4.98 9.06
C GLN A 176 10.50 4.47 10.01
N GLY A 177 10.50 3.16 10.25
CA GLY A 177 9.59 2.49 11.19
C GLY A 177 10.23 2.12 12.54
N ILE A 178 11.52 2.39 12.73
CA ILE A 178 12.34 1.82 13.82
C ILE A 178 12.52 2.84 14.97
N LEU A 179 12.07 2.48 16.17
CA LEU A 179 12.41 3.17 17.42
C LEU A 179 13.80 2.75 17.93
N PRO A 180 14.50 3.57 18.77
CA PRO A 180 14.04 4.79 19.44
C PRO A 180 14.64 6.09 18.87
N LYS A 181 15.31 6.05 17.70
CA LYS A 181 16.11 7.21 17.24
C LYS A 181 15.24 8.41 16.87
N VAL A 182 14.16 8.21 16.10
CA VAL A 182 13.09 9.18 15.81
C VAL A 182 11.84 8.37 15.37
N PRO A 183 10.63 8.64 15.88
CA PRO A 183 9.43 7.98 15.39
C PRO A 183 9.04 8.55 14.01
N GLY A 184 9.29 7.82 12.94
CA GLY A 184 8.94 8.22 11.57
C GLY A 184 7.51 7.87 11.15
N GLU A 185 7.13 8.22 9.92
CA GLU A 185 5.83 7.99 9.28
C GLU A 185 5.47 6.50 9.22
N HIS A 186 6.46 5.59 9.18
CA HIS A 186 6.20 4.15 9.26
C HIS A 186 6.09 3.63 10.70
N HIS A 187 6.52 4.41 11.69
CA HIS A 187 6.42 4.02 13.10
C HIS A 187 4.98 4.16 13.60
N TYR A 188 4.36 5.31 13.35
CA TYR A 188 2.93 5.47 13.55
C TYR A 188 2.22 4.99 12.29
N PRO A 189 1.22 4.10 12.36
CA PRO A 189 0.68 3.43 11.19
C PRO A 189 -0.22 4.33 10.34
N TRP A 190 0.06 5.63 10.19
CA TRP A 190 -0.76 6.56 9.44
C TRP A 190 -0.92 6.15 7.97
N PRO A 191 0.15 5.82 7.20
CA PRO A 191 0.01 5.36 5.83
C PRO A 191 -0.79 4.05 5.72
N VAL A 192 -0.60 3.15 6.69
CA VAL A 192 -1.31 1.86 6.76
C VAL A 192 -2.79 2.10 7.08
N LYS A 193 -3.09 2.94 8.07
CA LYS A 193 -4.45 3.29 8.47
C LYS A 193 -5.19 4.00 7.36
N GLY A 194 -4.49 4.77 6.53
CA GLY A 194 -5.03 5.39 5.31
C GLY A 194 -5.78 4.40 4.42
N ALA A 195 -5.35 3.13 4.38
CA ALA A 195 -5.98 2.10 3.57
C ALA A 195 -7.43 1.78 3.99
N ASP A 196 -7.83 2.04 5.25
CA ASP A 196 -9.24 1.87 5.64
C ASP A 196 -10.20 2.81 4.88
N PHE A 197 -9.70 3.89 4.28
CA PHE A 197 -10.52 4.81 3.49
C PHE A 197 -10.71 4.37 2.03
N PHE A 198 -9.87 3.47 1.53
CA PHE A 198 -9.85 3.14 0.10
C PHE A 198 -9.76 1.65 -0.24
N ARG A 199 -9.45 0.76 0.71
CA ARG A 199 -9.39 -0.67 0.43
C ARG A 199 -10.76 -1.22 0.02
N TYR A 200 -10.77 -2.35 -0.68
CA TYR A 200 -12.00 -3.12 -0.87
C TYR A 200 -12.61 -3.50 0.49
N ASP A 201 -13.94 -3.40 0.58
CA ASP A 201 -14.66 -3.71 1.84
C ASP A 201 -14.53 -5.19 2.25
N ASP A 202 -14.19 -6.07 1.31
CA ASP A 202 -14.00 -7.50 1.52
C ASP A 202 -12.57 -7.90 1.90
N PHE A 203 -11.63 -6.96 2.01
CA PHE A 203 -10.26 -7.22 2.47
C PHE A 203 -10.05 -6.72 3.90
N GLN A 204 -9.67 -7.58 4.83
CA GLN A 204 -9.41 -7.19 6.22
C GLN A 204 -7.93 -6.79 6.43
N LEU A 205 -7.70 -5.49 6.61
CA LEU A 205 -6.38 -4.89 6.86
C LEU A 205 -5.77 -5.31 8.20
N TRP A 206 -6.58 -5.30 9.27
CA TRP A 206 -6.14 -5.54 10.64
C TRP A 206 -6.43 -6.98 11.04
N VAL A 207 -5.41 -7.74 11.43
CA VAL A 207 -5.51 -9.18 11.74
C VAL A 207 -4.96 -9.48 13.13
N THR A 208 -5.39 -10.62 13.68
CA THR A 208 -4.80 -11.18 14.90
C THR A 208 -3.71 -12.17 14.52
N LEU A 209 -2.51 -11.95 15.06
CA LEU A 209 -1.32 -12.77 14.84
C LEU A 209 -1.33 -14.01 15.76
N PRO A 210 -0.51 -15.05 15.48
CA PRO A 210 -0.52 -16.29 16.24
C PRO A 210 -0.21 -16.15 17.74
N ASP A 211 0.50 -15.10 18.13
CA ASP A 211 0.83 -14.78 19.53
C ASP A 211 -0.29 -14.00 20.25
N GLY A 212 -1.44 -13.77 19.58
CA GLY A 212 -2.58 -13.03 20.11
C GLY A 212 -2.46 -11.52 19.96
N THR A 213 -1.34 -11.00 19.43
CA THR A 213 -1.16 -9.57 19.16
C THR A 213 -1.87 -9.17 17.86
N HIS A 214 -2.01 -7.86 17.65
CA HIS A 214 -2.58 -7.33 16.40
C HIS A 214 -1.48 -6.84 15.46
N GLY A 215 -1.73 -7.02 14.16
CA GLY A 215 -0.90 -6.50 13.08
C GLY A 215 -1.73 -6.01 11.92
N ALA A 216 -1.09 -5.29 11.00
CA ALA A 216 -1.69 -4.89 9.74
C ALA A 216 -0.98 -5.59 8.57
N VAL A 217 -1.77 -5.97 7.57
CA VAL A 217 -1.28 -6.71 6.42
C VAL A 217 -1.76 -6.13 5.09
N ALA A 218 -0.95 -6.26 4.04
CA ALA A 218 -1.31 -5.92 2.67
C ALA A 218 -1.21 -7.16 1.77
N PRO A 219 -2.01 -7.29 0.70
CA PRO A 219 -1.76 -8.28 -0.33
C PRO A 219 -0.37 -8.05 -0.97
N VAL A 220 0.24 -9.11 -1.49
CA VAL A 220 1.52 -9.01 -2.21
C VAL A 220 1.37 -8.73 -3.71
N ASP A 221 0.15 -8.88 -4.24
CA ASP A 221 -0.17 -8.73 -5.66
C ASP A 221 -1.61 -8.21 -5.83
N ARG A 222 -1.92 -7.71 -7.03
CA ARG A 222 -3.20 -7.13 -7.41
C ARG A 222 -4.37 -8.09 -7.11
N ARG A 223 -5.51 -7.52 -6.70
CA ARG A 223 -6.75 -8.27 -6.54
C ARG A 223 -7.09 -9.03 -7.82
N GLY A 224 -7.39 -10.32 -7.69
CA GLY A 224 -7.69 -11.21 -8.81
C GLY A 224 -6.48 -11.98 -9.35
N SER A 225 -5.24 -11.74 -8.86
CA SER A 225 -4.06 -12.54 -9.21
C SER A 225 -4.17 -14.01 -8.77
N GLY A 226 -4.97 -14.27 -7.75
CA GLY A 226 -5.04 -15.57 -7.08
C GLY A 226 -3.95 -15.77 -6.03
N ASP A 227 -3.07 -14.80 -5.83
CA ASP A 227 -2.10 -14.81 -4.73
C ASP A 227 -2.79 -14.46 -3.40
N GLY A 228 -2.61 -15.32 -2.40
CA GLY A 228 -3.16 -15.16 -1.07
C GLY A 228 -2.11 -14.84 -0.01
N HIS A 229 -0.85 -14.65 -0.40
CA HIS A 229 0.18 -14.18 0.53
C HIS A 229 -0.14 -12.76 0.97
N VAL A 230 0.23 -12.46 2.22
CA VAL A 230 0.11 -11.12 2.76
C VAL A 230 1.45 -10.65 3.32
N ARG A 231 1.82 -9.40 3.04
CA ARG A 231 2.94 -8.73 3.67
C ARG A 231 2.48 -8.19 5.02
N LEU A 232 3.22 -8.51 6.09
CA LEU A 232 3.10 -7.83 7.37
C LEU A 232 3.71 -6.44 7.24
N VAL A 233 2.90 -5.40 7.42
CA VAL A 233 3.33 -3.99 7.30
C VAL A 233 3.40 -3.29 8.65
N LEU A 234 2.74 -3.85 9.67
CA LEU A 234 2.78 -3.36 11.04
C LEU A 234 2.61 -4.54 12.01
N ALA A 235 3.35 -4.52 13.10
CA ALA A 235 3.17 -5.40 14.25
C ALA A 235 3.24 -4.61 15.55
N SER A 236 2.67 -5.16 16.62
CA SER A 236 2.72 -4.56 17.95
C SER A 236 4.16 -4.54 18.48
N GLU A 237 4.61 -3.42 19.01
CA GLU A 237 5.96 -3.30 19.60
C GLU A 237 6.19 -4.35 20.69
N GLY A 238 7.39 -4.93 20.74
CA GLY A 238 7.74 -5.99 21.68
C GLY A 238 7.15 -7.37 21.36
N SER A 239 6.38 -7.51 20.27
CA SER A 239 5.97 -8.83 19.78
C SER A 239 7.08 -9.49 18.94
N GLN A 240 7.06 -10.82 18.86
CA GLN A 240 7.98 -11.56 17.98
C GLN A 240 7.79 -11.17 16.51
N ALA A 241 6.57 -10.77 16.12
CA ALA A 241 6.28 -10.30 14.79
C ALA A 241 6.91 -8.94 14.48
N ALA A 242 7.07 -8.07 15.49
CA ALA A 242 7.80 -6.81 15.34
C ALA A 242 9.30 -7.06 15.13
N ASP A 243 9.90 -8.01 15.84
CA ASP A 243 11.30 -8.39 15.64
C ASP A 243 11.53 -8.92 14.22
N ALA A 244 10.68 -9.82 13.74
CA ALA A 244 10.76 -10.34 12.38
C ALA A 244 10.54 -9.26 11.31
N LEU A 245 9.64 -8.31 11.55
CA LEU A 245 9.41 -7.18 10.66
C LEU A 245 10.63 -6.25 10.61
N ALA A 246 11.22 -5.94 11.76
CA ALA A 246 12.42 -5.11 11.86
C ALA A 246 13.63 -5.77 11.17
N GLU A 247 13.85 -7.07 11.40
CA GLU A 247 14.93 -7.82 10.74
C GLU A 247 14.75 -7.84 9.22
N ALA A 248 13.52 -8.03 8.74
CA ALA A 248 13.22 -7.96 7.32
C ALA A 248 13.56 -6.56 6.77
N GLN A 249 13.15 -5.49 7.45
CA GLN A 249 13.45 -4.11 7.04
C GLN A 249 14.95 -3.82 7.01
N ASP A 250 15.70 -4.22 8.03
CA ASP A 250 17.16 -4.03 8.11
C ASP A 250 17.91 -4.75 6.98
N ARG A 251 17.35 -5.86 6.50
CA ARG A 251 17.89 -6.65 5.37
C ARG A 251 17.38 -6.19 4.01
N GLY A 252 16.52 -5.16 3.95
CA GLY A 252 15.86 -4.73 2.71
C GLY A 252 14.88 -5.76 2.13
N LEU A 253 14.26 -6.56 3.00
CA LEU A 253 13.31 -7.63 2.70
C LEU A 253 11.89 -7.30 3.17
N MET A 254 10.94 -8.17 2.82
CA MET A 254 9.56 -8.11 3.30
C MET A 254 9.26 -9.30 4.22
N ALA A 255 8.57 -9.04 5.33
CA ALA A 255 7.96 -10.09 6.15
C ALA A 255 6.66 -10.55 5.48
N VAL A 256 6.67 -11.73 4.84
CA VAL A 256 5.51 -12.27 4.11
C VAL A 256 4.98 -13.54 4.77
N LEU A 257 3.67 -13.54 5.00
CA LEU A 257 2.92 -14.65 5.57
C LEU A 257 2.33 -15.50 4.43
N PRO A 258 2.41 -16.84 4.54
CA PRO A 258 1.87 -17.73 3.52
C PRO A 258 0.34 -17.68 3.47
N PRO A 259 -0.28 -18.06 2.34
CA PRO A 259 -1.73 -17.97 2.13
C PRO A 259 -2.55 -18.86 3.07
N ASN A 260 -1.94 -19.89 3.66
CA ASN A 260 -2.57 -20.76 4.66
C ASN A 260 -2.32 -20.32 6.11
N SER A 261 -1.71 -19.15 6.34
CA SER A 261 -1.56 -18.57 7.68
C SER A 261 -2.90 -18.09 8.24
N SER A 262 -3.06 -18.10 9.55
CA SER A 262 -4.25 -17.53 10.21
C SER A 262 -4.48 -16.07 9.83
N ALA A 263 -3.41 -15.29 9.66
CA ALA A 263 -3.46 -13.90 9.23
C ALA A 263 -3.99 -13.75 7.80
N ALA A 264 -3.46 -14.52 6.84
CA ALA A 264 -3.92 -14.47 5.45
C ALA A 264 -5.40 -14.90 5.33
N LEU A 265 -5.79 -15.97 6.05
CA LEU A 265 -7.18 -16.43 6.06
C LEU A 265 -8.14 -15.40 6.67
N GLN A 266 -7.71 -14.66 7.71
CA GLN A 266 -8.48 -13.52 8.24
C GLN A 266 -8.57 -12.40 7.21
N ALA A 267 -7.44 -11.99 6.62
CA ALA A 267 -7.36 -10.89 5.66
C ALA A 267 -8.28 -11.10 4.44
N PHE A 268 -8.34 -12.33 3.95
CA PHE A 268 -9.14 -12.72 2.78
C PHE A 268 -10.47 -13.39 3.13
N ALA A 269 -10.94 -13.35 4.39
CA ALA A 269 -12.09 -14.12 4.86
C ALA A 269 -13.39 -13.89 4.04
N HIS A 270 -13.55 -12.71 3.44
CA HIS A 270 -14.70 -12.38 2.59
C HIS A 270 -14.46 -12.53 1.09
N GLN A 271 -13.27 -12.98 0.71
CA GLN A 271 -12.84 -13.24 -0.67
C GLN A 271 -12.66 -14.73 -0.97
N ILE A 272 -12.63 -15.60 0.05
CA ILE A 272 -12.51 -17.05 -0.12
C ILE A 272 -13.80 -17.77 0.23
N GLU A 273 -13.96 -19.00 -0.28
CA GLU A 273 -15.10 -19.84 0.07
C GLU A 273 -15.02 -20.31 1.53
N SER A 274 -16.19 -20.45 2.18
CA SER A 274 -16.28 -20.95 3.55
C SER A 274 -15.62 -22.33 3.68
N GLY A 275 -14.67 -22.45 4.61
CA GLY A 275 -13.95 -23.71 4.87
C GLY A 275 -12.68 -23.92 4.03
N GLN A 276 -12.33 -22.97 3.15
CA GLN A 276 -11.02 -23.01 2.50
C GLN A 276 -9.88 -22.89 3.52
N ARG A 277 -8.81 -23.65 3.28
CA ARG A 277 -7.60 -23.70 4.13
C ARG A 277 -6.45 -22.85 3.58
N THR A 278 -6.72 -22.08 2.53
CA THR A 278 -5.77 -21.20 1.86
C THR A 278 -6.50 -19.95 1.38
N ALA A 279 -5.83 -18.82 1.43
CA ALA A 279 -6.26 -17.55 0.85
C ALA A 279 -6.01 -17.47 -0.66
N SER A 280 -5.23 -18.39 -1.23
CA SER A 280 -4.94 -18.41 -2.66
C SER A 280 -6.11 -18.98 -3.48
N GLY A 281 -6.39 -18.33 -4.60
CA GLY A 281 -7.46 -18.71 -5.52
C GLY A 281 -8.22 -17.50 -6.05
N PRO A 282 -9.09 -17.69 -7.06
CA PRO A 282 -9.93 -16.61 -7.54
C PRO A 282 -10.85 -16.12 -6.41
N PRO A 283 -11.15 -14.81 -6.34
CA PRO A 283 -12.14 -14.30 -5.38
C PRO A 283 -13.47 -15.03 -5.55
N ALA A 284 -14.02 -15.51 -4.45
CA ALA A 284 -15.33 -16.14 -4.43
C ALA A 284 -16.36 -15.16 -4.99
N THR A 285 -17.06 -15.57 -6.04
CA THR A 285 -18.21 -14.80 -6.52
C THR A 285 -19.25 -14.83 -5.40
N ARG A 286 -19.52 -13.68 -4.76
CA ARG A 286 -20.68 -13.58 -3.88
C ARG A 286 -21.91 -13.93 -4.73
N ARG A 287 -22.44 -15.15 -4.58
CA ARG A 287 -23.85 -15.39 -4.93
C ARG A 287 -24.63 -14.37 -4.13
N ALA A 288 -25.28 -13.44 -4.81
CA ALA A 288 -26.22 -12.53 -4.18
C ALA A 288 -27.09 -13.36 -3.24
N HIS A 289 -26.97 -13.15 -1.93
CA HIS A 289 -27.88 -13.75 -0.98
C HIS A 289 -29.26 -13.19 -1.32
N ALA A 290 -30.05 -13.99 -2.03
CA ALA A 290 -31.46 -13.77 -2.22
C ALA A 290 -32.09 -13.74 -0.81
N HIS A 291 -32.29 -12.53 -0.28
CA HIS A 291 -33.17 -12.34 0.84
C HIS A 291 -34.60 -12.59 0.34
N GLY A 292 -35.05 -13.83 0.54
CA GLY A 292 -36.46 -14.13 0.62
C GLY A 292 -37.07 -13.30 1.74
N ASN A 293 -38.00 -12.43 1.38
CA ASN A 293 -39.02 -11.96 2.29
C ASN A 293 -40.34 -12.53 1.79
N GLY A 294 -40.85 -13.51 2.54
CA GLY A 294 -42.19 -14.02 2.36
C GLY A 294 -43.20 -12.89 2.47
N ARG A 295 -44.17 -12.91 1.56
CA ARG A 295 -45.52 -12.43 1.86
C ARG A 295 -46.50 -13.52 1.48
N ASP A 296 -47.01 -14.15 2.53
CA ASP A 296 -48.38 -14.65 2.56
C ASP A 296 -49.32 -13.63 1.93
N SER A 297 -50.06 -14.07 0.92
CA SER A 297 -51.43 -13.58 0.69
C SER A 297 -52.19 -14.65 -0.09
N ARG A 298 -52.75 -15.61 0.65
CA ARG A 298 -54.05 -16.20 0.28
C ARG A 298 -55.10 -15.11 0.44
N ALA A 299 -55.69 -14.65 -0.66
CA ALA A 299 -57.08 -14.17 -0.71
C ALA A 299 -57.50 -13.89 -2.17
N ARG A 300 -58.11 -14.89 -2.81
CA ARG A 300 -59.45 -14.89 -3.44
C ARG A 300 -59.51 -15.95 -4.54
#